data_AF-A0A2E6PQS4-F1
#
_entry.id   AF-A0A2E6PQS4-F1
#
_cell.length_a   1.000
_cell.length_b   1.000
_cell.length_c   1.000
_cell.angle_alpha   90.00
_cell.angle_beta   90.00
_cell.angle_gamma   90.00
#
_symmetry.space_group_name_H-M   'P 1'
#
loop_
_entity.id
_entity.type
_entity.pdbx_description
1 polymer ?
#
loop_
_entity_poly.entity_id
_entity_poly.type
_entity_poly.pdbx_seq_one_letter_code
_entity_poly.pdbx_strand_id
1 'polypeptide(L)'
;MDKNTTTGLILIGAVVIAFMFLNRSNEEKPIKNEPSSSVSSIKKDNVTSNNEIINSGDELKNSIDSIGNSSTIEITEELESLKEDYGLFYTAAKGVDRDYVLENDKIRLTFSSKGAQITKAEMIEKDLNGLYKYKTHKAFVSETNEPLMLFDKETTYMSLDLINESEMETKDLFFNVVKQNDSNLVFRANTSEEDKYLEFSYSLYQGKYEVDFNIDYHKIEYDIKRNVDLSWSMLGLSTEKLANDERMYCSVMYRYFGAKRDYLSERSDKQEKLEGNANWIAYKHKFFSSILISEEGFPNGEIKQQQLESEDYTISYSSRLVIPSRDQVSLKFFFGPNDYDLLASYDNEMDGIINLGWGIFGWVNKFMIGPIFHFLKSWGIGFGLVILLLTLAVKIIIMPLTYKNYMSSAKMKVLKPEIAKITSKYEGKTDKNAAMKKQQETMALYRQTGVNPMAGCIPVLIQMPILFAVFRYFPSSLDLRHQGFLWAEDLSSFDSILDLGFSIPFYGDHISLFTLLMAASTLFYTLMNSNQMTPAAQPGMPNMKVIMYMFPIMMIFFFNEYSSGLSYYYLCGNLMNMGIMWGIKKYMVDEDKIRLKIETNKKKPKKKSKFQQKMEEIARQQQKRRG
;
A
#
# COMPACT_ATOMS: atom_id res chain seq x y z
N MET A 1 -13.88 -26.86 32.31
CA MET A 1 -14.46 -26.05 31.22
C MET A 1 -15.78 -26.70 30.81
N ASP A 2 -16.88 -25.96 30.77
CA ASP A 2 -18.19 -26.51 30.40
C ASP A 2 -18.17 -26.96 28.91
N LYS A 3 -18.79 -28.10 28.57
CA LYS A 3 -18.70 -28.72 27.22
C LYS A 3 -19.09 -27.72 26.13
N ASN A 4 -20.09 -26.89 26.38
CA ASN A 4 -20.55 -25.84 25.46
C ASN A 4 -19.51 -24.72 25.23
N THR A 5 -18.64 -24.46 26.21
CA THR A 5 -17.56 -23.47 26.09
C THR A 5 -16.42 -24.03 25.23
N THR A 6 -16.11 -25.31 25.39
CA THR A 6 -15.12 -26.01 24.55
C THR A 6 -15.61 -26.11 23.11
N THR A 7 -16.87 -26.49 22.88
CA THR A 7 -17.46 -26.53 21.54
C THR A 7 -17.50 -25.15 20.91
N GLY A 8 -17.84 -24.10 21.67
CA GLY A 8 -17.79 -22.71 21.18
C GLY A 8 -16.38 -22.24 20.81
N LEU A 9 -15.36 -22.63 21.57
CA LEU A 9 -13.95 -22.32 21.26
C LEU A 9 -13.49 -23.04 19.98
N ILE A 10 -13.88 -24.30 19.81
CA ILE A 10 -13.61 -25.09 18.60
C ILE A 10 -14.33 -24.49 17.39
N LEU A 11 -15.58 -24.02 17.54
CA LEU A 11 -16.34 -23.41 16.46
C LEU A 11 -15.81 -22.04 16.07
N ILE A 12 -15.36 -21.23 17.04
CA ILE A 12 -14.67 -19.97 16.76
C ILE A 12 -13.33 -20.26 16.09
N GLY A 13 -12.56 -21.22 16.58
CA GLY A 13 -11.34 -21.69 15.93
C GLY A 13 -11.60 -22.16 14.50
N ALA A 14 -12.66 -22.93 14.27
CA ALA A 14 -13.05 -23.41 12.94
C ALA A 14 -13.56 -22.29 12.02
N VAL A 15 -14.27 -21.29 12.54
CA VAL A 15 -14.71 -20.11 11.77
C VAL A 15 -13.53 -19.22 11.44
N VAL A 16 -12.57 -19.06 12.35
CA VAL A 16 -11.31 -18.34 12.10
C VAL A 16 -10.47 -19.09 11.08
N ILE A 17 -10.33 -20.42 11.19
CA ILE A 17 -9.66 -21.27 10.21
C ILE A 17 -10.38 -21.22 8.85
N ALA A 18 -11.71 -21.26 8.83
CA ALA A 18 -12.51 -21.16 7.60
C ALA A 18 -12.41 -19.76 6.97
N PHE A 19 -12.40 -18.70 7.77
CA PHE A 19 -12.13 -17.33 7.31
C PHE A 19 -10.69 -17.17 6.82
N MET A 20 -9.72 -17.87 7.44
CA MET A 20 -8.33 -17.95 6.98
C MET A 20 -8.22 -18.72 5.66
N PHE A 21 -9.02 -19.78 5.46
CA PHE A 21 -9.03 -20.58 4.22
C PHE A 21 -9.83 -19.93 3.08
N LEU A 22 -10.89 -19.18 3.40
CA LEU A 22 -11.68 -18.43 2.41
C LEU A 22 -10.95 -17.17 1.93
N ASN A 23 -9.99 -16.67 2.70
CA ASN A 23 -9.04 -15.64 2.28
C ASN A 23 -7.72 -16.24 1.75
N ARG A 24 -7.66 -17.57 1.56
CA ARG A 24 -6.59 -18.20 0.79
C ARG A 24 -6.76 -17.74 -0.66
N SER A 25 -5.68 -17.24 -1.26
CA SER A 25 -5.60 -17.07 -2.72
C SER A 25 -6.17 -18.32 -3.38
N ASN A 26 -7.16 -18.16 -4.26
CA ASN A 26 -7.70 -19.29 -5.01
C ASN A 26 -6.55 -19.90 -5.81
N GLU A 27 -6.05 -21.06 -5.36
CA GLU A 27 -5.28 -21.97 -6.20
C GLU A 27 -6.23 -22.47 -7.30
N GLU A 28 -6.33 -21.73 -8.41
CA GLU A 28 -6.76 -22.32 -9.66
C GLU A 28 -5.61 -23.15 -10.22
N LYS A 29 -5.93 -24.42 -10.52
CA LYS A 29 -5.00 -25.41 -11.07
C LYS A 29 -4.27 -24.85 -12.30
N PRO A 30 -2.99 -25.19 -12.50
CA PRO A 30 -2.23 -24.70 -13.66
C PRO A 30 -2.90 -25.18 -14.95
N ILE A 31 -3.40 -24.21 -15.72
CA ILE A 31 -3.73 -24.40 -17.12
C ILE A 31 -2.39 -24.69 -17.82
N LYS A 32 -2.26 -25.88 -18.41
CA LYS A 32 -1.15 -26.20 -19.31
C LYS A 32 -1.25 -25.27 -20.53
N ASN A 33 -0.41 -24.26 -20.57
CA ASN A 33 -0.07 -23.53 -21.79
C ASN A 33 1.42 -23.68 -22.03
N GLU A 34 1.76 -24.01 -23.28
CA GLU A 34 3.10 -24.27 -23.81
C GLU A 34 4.03 -23.05 -23.60
N PRO A 35 5.34 -23.27 -23.40
CA PRO A 35 6.26 -22.20 -23.05
C PRO A 35 6.50 -21.26 -24.24
N SER A 36 6.09 -20.00 -24.11
CA SER A 36 6.68 -18.91 -24.88
C SER A 36 8.12 -18.71 -24.42
N SER A 37 9.04 -18.93 -25.34
CA SER A 37 10.49 -18.85 -25.17
C SER A 37 10.93 -17.41 -24.91
N SER A 38 11.37 -17.10 -23.69
CA SER A 38 12.29 -15.98 -23.41
C SER A 38 12.86 -16.00 -21.99
N VAL A 39 13.01 -17.15 -21.33
CA VAL A 39 13.81 -17.22 -20.07
C VAL A 39 14.45 -18.61 -19.93
N SER A 40 15.43 -18.93 -20.77
CA SER A 40 16.35 -20.06 -20.51
C SER A 40 17.58 -20.03 -21.40
N SER A 41 18.57 -19.21 -21.06
CA SER A 41 20.00 -19.52 -21.29
C SER A 41 20.90 -18.45 -20.71
N ILE A 42 21.24 -18.56 -19.43
CA ILE A 42 22.48 -17.98 -18.89
C ILE A 42 23.39 -19.16 -18.57
N LYS A 43 24.25 -19.50 -19.53
CA LYS A 43 25.45 -20.29 -19.27
C LYS A 43 26.61 -19.31 -19.10
N LYS A 44 27.31 -19.46 -17.99
CA LYS A 44 28.60 -18.82 -17.69
C LYS A 44 29.63 -19.25 -18.73
N ASP A 45 30.21 -18.31 -19.44
CA ASP A 45 31.46 -18.52 -20.16
C ASP A 45 32.58 -17.66 -19.56
N ASN A 46 33.73 -18.30 -19.39
CA ASN A 46 34.94 -17.77 -18.77
C ASN A 46 35.61 -16.76 -19.70
N VAL A 47 35.95 -15.60 -19.13
CA VAL A 47 36.85 -14.60 -19.72
C VAL A 47 38.28 -15.15 -19.71
N THR A 48 38.92 -15.17 -20.87
CA THR A 48 40.39 -15.04 -20.95
C THR A 48 40.70 -13.90 -21.92
N SER A 49 41.37 -12.89 -21.38
CA SER A 49 41.88 -11.70 -22.05
C SER A 49 42.79 -12.06 -23.23
N ASN A 50 42.78 -11.23 -24.27
CA ASN A 50 44.01 -10.75 -24.91
C ASN A 50 43.75 -9.43 -25.61
N ASN A 51 44.51 -8.41 -25.18
CA ASN A 51 44.72 -7.15 -25.88
C ASN A 51 45.50 -7.42 -27.17
N GLU A 52 45.15 -6.77 -28.26
CA GLU A 52 46.16 -6.24 -29.19
C GLU A 52 45.61 -5.02 -29.94
N ILE A 53 46.38 -3.94 -29.87
CA ILE A 53 46.20 -2.67 -30.58
C ILE A 53 46.94 -2.82 -31.90
N ILE A 54 46.27 -2.67 -33.06
CA ILE A 54 46.94 -2.27 -34.30
C ILE A 54 46.07 -1.23 -35.02
N ASN A 55 46.71 -0.08 -35.25
CA ASN A 55 46.29 1.06 -36.03
C ASN A 55 46.77 0.88 -37.50
N SER A 56 46.23 1.67 -38.43
CA SER A 56 46.52 1.76 -39.89
C SER A 56 45.52 0.96 -40.75
N GLY A 57 44.80 1.54 -41.71
CA GLY A 57 45.15 2.66 -42.59
C GLY A 57 45.84 2.11 -43.83
N ASP A 58 45.08 2.07 -44.94
CA ASP A 58 45.51 1.77 -46.32
C ASP A 58 46.17 0.41 -46.59
N GLU A 59 45.36 -0.57 -47.01
CA GLU A 59 45.73 -1.52 -48.08
C GLU A 59 44.49 -2.30 -48.57
N LEU A 60 43.67 -1.65 -49.40
CA LEU A 60 42.64 -2.31 -50.24
C LEU A 60 42.64 -1.67 -51.63
N LYS A 61 43.79 -1.78 -52.31
CA LYS A 61 43.92 -1.62 -53.76
C LYS A 61 44.82 -2.75 -54.27
N ASN A 62 44.21 -3.89 -54.55
CA ASN A 62 44.54 -4.85 -55.62
C ASN A 62 44.12 -6.27 -55.24
N SER A 63 42.83 -6.54 -55.36
CA SER A 63 42.28 -7.90 -55.52
C SER A 63 40.82 -7.82 -55.99
N ILE A 64 40.60 -7.13 -57.11
CA ILE A 64 39.37 -7.27 -57.90
C ILE A 64 39.76 -8.14 -59.09
N ASP A 65 39.33 -9.41 -59.04
CA ASP A 65 38.82 -10.19 -60.19
C ASP A 65 38.72 -11.68 -59.79
N SER A 66 37.73 -12.00 -58.94
CA SER A 66 36.99 -13.30 -58.91
C SER A 66 36.06 -13.51 -57.68
N ILE A 67 35.64 -12.46 -56.95
CA ILE A 67 34.69 -12.57 -55.82
C ILE A 67 33.58 -11.50 -55.98
N GLY A 68 32.88 -11.52 -57.12
CA GLY A 68 31.94 -10.44 -57.49
C GLY A 68 30.45 -10.72 -57.26
N ASN A 69 30.03 -11.98 -57.13
CA ASN A 69 28.60 -12.31 -57.15
C ASN A 69 28.03 -12.89 -55.84
N SER A 70 28.81 -13.61 -55.01
CA SER A 70 28.24 -14.23 -53.79
C SER A 70 28.02 -13.21 -52.67
N SER A 71 28.97 -12.30 -52.47
CA SER A 71 28.91 -11.27 -51.42
C SER A 71 27.83 -10.22 -51.69
N THR A 72 27.62 -9.88 -52.95
CA THR A 72 26.63 -8.88 -53.37
C THR A 72 25.20 -9.39 -53.25
N ILE A 73 24.98 -10.70 -53.48
CA ILE A 73 23.68 -11.35 -53.31
C ILE A 73 23.32 -11.45 -51.83
N GLU A 74 24.24 -11.90 -50.97
CA GLU A 74 24.00 -11.97 -49.51
C GLU A 74 23.70 -10.60 -48.88
N ILE A 75 24.42 -9.54 -49.30
CA ILE A 75 24.18 -8.17 -48.83
C ILE A 75 22.82 -7.63 -49.33
N THR A 76 22.39 -8.04 -50.54
CA THR A 76 21.10 -7.60 -51.10
C THR A 76 19.93 -8.32 -50.43
N GLU A 77 20.05 -9.62 -50.19
CA GLU A 77 19.04 -10.42 -49.48
C GLU A 77 18.87 -9.96 -48.02
N GLU A 78 19.95 -9.66 -47.31
CA GLU A 78 19.90 -9.15 -45.93
C GLU A 78 19.27 -7.74 -45.86
N LEU A 79 19.50 -6.90 -46.87
CA LEU A 79 18.93 -5.57 -46.93
C LEU A 79 17.44 -5.59 -47.32
N GLU A 80 17.04 -6.54 -48.18
CA GLU A 80 15.64 -6.80 -48.50
C GLU A 80 14.88 -7.34 -47.29
N SER A 81 15.46 -8.27 -46.52
CA SER A 81 14.84 -8.78 -45.29
C SER A 81 14.66 -7.70 -44.23
N LEU A 82 15.67 -6.83 -44.04
CA LEU A 82 15.55 -5.71 -43.10
C LEU A 82 14.48 -4.69 -43.51
N LYS A 83 14.28 -4.48 -44.81
CA LYS A 83 13.20 -3.62 -45.31
C LYS A 83 11.83 -4.23 -45.11
N GLU A 84 11.71 -5.55 -45.22
CA GLU A 84 10.48 -6.28 -44.93
C GLU A 84 10.11 -6.18 -43.44
N ASP A 85 11.08 -6.39 -42.55
CA ASP A 85 10.85 -6.40 -41.10
C ASP A 85 10.64 -5.00 -40.50
N TYR A 86 11.47 -4.02 -40.91
CA TYR A 86 11.57 -2.71 -40.26
C TYR A 86 11.05 -1.53 -41.11
N GLY A 87 10.55 -1.81 -42.32
CA GLY A 87 9.95 -0.81 -43.20
C GLY A 87 10.83 0.43 -43.39
N LEU A 88 10.27 1.62 -43.17
CA LEU A 88 10.99 2.89 -43.33
C LEU A 88 12.21 3.05 -42.40
N PHE A 89 12.30 2.27 -41.33
CA PHE A 89 13.34 2.34 -40.31
C PHE A 89 14.41 1.25 -40.44
N TYR A 90 14.49 0.52 -41.55
CA TYR A 90 15.52 -0.52 -41.75
C TYR A 90 16.97 -0.03 -41.52
N THR A 91 17.22 1.26 -41.77
CA THR A 91 18.50 1.94 -41.50
C THR A 91 18.82 2.07 -40.01
N ALA A 92 17.79 2.11 -39.15
CA ALA A 92 17.92 2.14 -37.71
C ALA A 92 17.90 0.74 -37.06
N ALA A 93 17.67 -0.33 -37.83
CA ALA A 93 17.63 -1.70 -37.31
C ALA A 93 19.02 -2.27 -36.97
N LYS A 94 20.10 -1.64 -37.45
CA LYS A 94 21.48 -2.01 -37.17
C LYS A 94 22.21 -0.87 -36.46
N GLY A 95 22.85 -1.18 -35.34
CA GLY A 95 23.63 -0.21 -34.59
C GLY A 95 24.33 -0.84 -33.39
N VAL A 96 24.92 0.03 -32.57
CA VAL A 96 25.59 -0.36 -31.32
C VAL A 96 24.77 0.18 -30.15
N ASP A 97 24.41 -0.71 -29.23
CA ASP A 97 23.80 -0.34 -27.97
C ASP A 97 24.85 0.36 -27.08
N ARG A 98 24.53 1.58 -26.64
CA ARG A 98 25.36 2.42 -25.79
C ARG A 98 24.49 3.01 -24.70
N ASP A 99 25.03 3.07 -23.49
CA ASP A 99 24.36 3.67 -22.36
C ASP A 99 24.72 5.16 -22.23
N TYR A 100 23.72 5.98 -21.91
CA TYR A 100 23.83 7.41 -21.64
C TYR A 100 23.24 7.71 -20.27
N VAL A 101 23.72 8.75 -19.60
CA VAL A 101 23.28 9.10 -18.25
C VAL A 101 22.79 10.54 -18.21
N LEU A 102 21.66 10.75 -17.55
CA LEU A 102 21.15 12.07 -17.16
C LEU A 102 20.91 12.07 -15.65
N GLU A 103 21.44 13.05 -14.93
CA GLU A 103 21.29 13.13 -13.48
C GLU A 103 21.09 14.56 -12.98
N ASN A 104 20.39 14.68 -11.84
CA ASN A 104 20.26 15.93 -11.09
C ASN A 104 20.54 15.67 -9.59
N ASP A 105 20.15 16.58 -8.70
CA ASP A 105 20.32 16.38 -7.24
C ASP A 105 19.36 15.35 -6.62
N LYS A 106 18.40 14.79 -7.38
CA LYS A 106 17.35 13.88 -6.90
C LYS A 106 17.45 12.46 -7.47
N ILE A 107 17.62 12.33 -8.78
CA ILE A 107 17.61 11.05 -9.50
C ILE A 107 18.71 10.99 -10.56
N ARG A 108 19.19 9.77 -10.80
CA ARG A 108 20.05 9.42 -11.93
C ARG A 108 19.33 8.40 -12.79
N LEU A 109 19.31 8.68 -14.10
CA LEU A 109 18.69 7.83 -15.11
C LEU A 109 19.73 7.36 -16.11
N THR A 110 19.71 6.06 -16.41
CA THR A 110 20.48 5.49 -17.52
C THR A 110 19.55 5.20 -18.67
N PHE A 111 19.99 5.50 -19.88
CA PHE A 111 19.26 5.32 -21.13
C PHE A 111 20.07 4.46 -22.08
N SER A 112 19.42 3.59 -22.84
CA SER A 112 20.06 2.80 -23.89
C SER A 112 19.78 3.40 -25.26
N SER A 113 20.78 3.49 -26.14
CA SER A 113 20.54 3.85 -27.55
C SER A 113 19.67 2.83 -28.27
N LYS A 114 19.61 1.58 -27.79
CA LYS A 114 18.67 0.59 -28.28
C LYS A 114 17.30 0.81 -27.64
N GLY A 115 16.31 1.19 -28.46
CA GLY A 115 14.97 1.56 -28.03
C GLY A 115 14.82 2.96 -27.43
N ALA A 116 15.93 3.69 -27.23
CA ALA A 116 15.94 5.01 -26.60
C ALA A 116 15.19 5.04 -25.25
N GLN A 117 15.17 3.92 -24.52
CA GLN A 117 14.40 3.75 -23.28
C GLN A 117 15.24 4.03 -22.03
N ILE A 118 14.55 4.37 -20.94
CA ILE A 118 15.15 4.44 -19.60
C ILE A 118 15.38 3.01 -19.11
N THR A 119 16.64 2.63 -18.92
CA THR A 119 17.02 1.28 -18.47
C THR A 119 17.36 1.22 -17.00
N LYS A 120 17.57 2.35 -16.33
CA LYS A 120 17.88 2.36 -14.89
C LYS A 120 17.39 3.65 -14.25
N ALA A 121 16.84 3.57 -13.05
CA ALA A 121 16.50 4.74 -12.23
C ALA A 121 17.00 4.59 -10.79
N GLU A 122 17.84 5.54 -10.35
CA GLU A 122 18.45 5.58 -9.01
C GLU A 122 18.05 6.85 -8.27
N MET A 123 17.70 6.70 -6.99
CA MET A 123 17.35 7.78 -6.06
C MET A 123 18.63 8.33 -5.40
N ILE A 124 19.21 9.38 -6.00
CA ILE A 124 20.51 9.94 -5.59
C ILE A 124 20.40 11.18 -4.68
N GLU A 125 19.19 11.55 -4.24
CA GLU A 125 18.99 12.63 -3.26
C GLU A 125 19.85 12.39 -2.01
N LYS A 126 20.58 13.42 -1.59
CA LYS A 126 21.42 13.39 -0.39
C LYS A 126 20.73 13.99 0.83
N ASP A 127 21.02 13.44 2.00
CA ASP A 127 20.61 13.99 3.29
C ASP A 127 21.55 15.12 3.75
N LEU A 128 21.29 15.68 4.94
CA LEU A 128 22.09 16.77 5.52
C LEU A 128 23.55 16.36 5.81
N ASN A 129 23.84 15.06 5.88
CA ASN A 129 25.17 14.51 6.12
C ASN A 129 25.90 14.18 4.81
N GLY A 130 25.29 14.44 3.65
CA GLY A 130 25.85 14.11 2.33
C GLY A 130 25.75 12.63 1.95
N LEU A 131 25.02 11.83 2.72
CA LEU A 131 24.74 10.41 2.42
C LEU A 131 23.49 10.30 1.55
N TYR A 132 23.33 9.19 0.81
CA TYR A 132 22.09 8.97 0.07
C TYR A 132 20.92 8.83 1.05
N LYS A 133 19.91 9.67 0.85
CA LYS A 133 18.70 9.73 1.68
C LYS A 133 17.87 8.46 1.55
N TYR A 134 17.83 7.88 0.35
CA TYR A 134 17.09 6.67 0.05
C TYR A 134 18.07 5.53 -0.25
N LYS A 135 17.97 4.46 0.55
CA LYS A 135 18.77 3.23 0.43
C LYS A 135 17.85 2.02 0.52
N THR A 136 18.29 0.85 0.06
CA THR A 136 17.59 -0.42 0.35
C THR A 136 17.80 -0.83 1.81
N HIS A 137 16.98 -1.74 2.33
CA HIS A 137 17.16 -2.29 3.68
C HIS A 137 18.51 -3.02 3.80
N LYS A 138 18.91 -3.79 2.77
CA LYS A 138 20.22 -4.46 2.71
C LYS A 138 21.37 -3.44 2.86
N ALA A 139 21.31 -2.32 2.14
CA ALA A 139 22.32 -1.26 2.22
C ALA A 139 22.29 -0.52 3.57
N PHE A 140 21.09 -0.33 4.14
CA PHE A 140 20.93 0.28 5.45
C PHE A 140 21.58 -0.55 6.56
N VAL A 141 21.27 -1.86 6.64
CA VAL A 141 21.80 -2.75 7.68
C VAL A 141 23.31 -2.99 7.55
N SER A 142 23.82 -3.04 6.31
CA SER A 142 25.27 -3.17 6.06
C SER A 142 26.05 -1.86 6.14
N GLU A 143 25.37 -0.76 6.49
CA GLU A 143 25.93 0.60 6.55
C GLU A 143 26.60 1.05 5.24
N THR A 144 26.21 0.49 4.10
CA THR A 144 26.70 0.92 2.79
C THR A 144 26.01 2.20 2.34
N ASN A 145 26.71 3.00 1.55
CA ASN A 145 26.18 4.25 0.99
C ASN A 145 25.86 4.08 -0.50
N GLU A 146 24.90 3.21 -0.80
CA GLU A 146 24.39 2.97 -2.14
C GLU A 146 23.00 3.59 -2.29
N PRO A 147 22.72 4.26 -3.43
CA PRO A 147 21.41 4.83 -3.68
C PRO A 147 20.37 3.73 -3.91
N LEU A 148 19.13 3.99 -3.54
CA LEU A 148 18.03 3.08 -3.84
C LEU A 148 17.77 3.05 -5.34
N MET A 149 17.69 1.85 -5.90
CA MET A 149 17.34 1.64 -7.30
C MET A 149 15.86 1.27 -7.41
N LEU A 150 15.13 1.94 -8.32
CA LEU A 150 13.72 1.63 -8.58
C LEU A 150 13.57 0.46 -9.55
N PHE A 151 14.43 0.43 -10.57
CA PHE A 151 14.52 -0.62 -11.58
C PHE A 151 15.87 -0.54 -12.31
N ASP A 152 16.19 -1.62 -13.01
CA ASP A 152 17.37 -1.82 -13.86
C ASP A 152 16.99 -2.37 -15.25
N LYS A 153 18.02 -2.63 -16.07
CA LYS A 153 17.86 -3.01 -17.49
C LYS A 153 17.13 -4.33 -17.67
N GLU A 154 17.17 -5.22 -16.68
CA GLU A 154 16.51 -6.53 -16.73
C GLU A 154 15.06 -6.46 -16.22
N THR A 155 14.73 -5.42 -15.46
CA THR A 155 13.45 -5.28 -14.76
C THR A 155 12.54 -4.21 -15.33
N THR A 156 12.96 -3.46 -16.35
CA THR A 156 12.10 -2.48 -17.02
C THR A 156 12.05 -2.69 -18.53
N TYR A 157 10.96 -2.21 -19.13
CA TYR A 157 10.76 -2.25 -20.56
C TYR A 157 9.86 -1.11 -20.99
N MET A 158 10.24 -0.44 -22.08
CA MET A 158 9.40 0.52 -22.77
C MET A 158 9.58 0.40 -24.28
N SER A 159 8.48 0.32 -25.02
CA SER A 159 8.50 0.30 -26.49
C SER A 159 7.24 0.94 -27.08
N LEU A 160 7.36 1.46 -28.30
CA LEU A 160 6.23 1.82 -29.15
C LEU A 160 6.08 0.80 -30.26
N ASP A 161 4.86 0.37 -30.51
CA ASP A 161 4.48 -0.39 -31.70
C ASP A 161 3.98 0.56 -32.80
N LEU A 162 4.75 0.66 -33.89
CA LEU A 162 4.59 1.70 -34.92
C LEU A 162 3.83 1.23 -36.18
N ILE A 163 3.86 -0.06 -36.54
CA ILE A 163 3.39 -0.57 -37.86
C ILE A 163 2.49 -1.80 -37.69
N ASN A 164 1.43 -1.92 -38.52
CA ASN A 164 0.41 -2.98 -38.36
C ASN A 164 0.80 -4.33 -38.97
N GLU A 165 1.71 -4.35 -39.95
CA GLU A 165 2.00 -5.52 -40.79
C GLU A 165 3.29 -6.26 -40.40
N SER A 166 4.19 -5.61 -39.64
CA SER A 166 5.34 -6.23 -38.99
C SER A 166 5.27 -6.00 -37.47
N GLU A 167 5.80 -6.93 -36.67
CA GLU A 167 5.96 -6.75 -35.20
C GLU A 167 7.12 -5.79 -34.90
N MET A 168 7.17 -4.65 -35.61
CA MET A 168 8.26 -3.70 -35.47
C MET A 168 8.02 -2.80 -34.27
N GLU A 169 8.83 -3.01 -33.24
CA GLU A 169 8.84 -2.22 -32.03
C GLU A 169 10.07 -1.32 -31.95
N THR A 170 9.94 -0.16 -31.30
CA THR A 170 11.10 0.73 -31.13
C THR A 170 12.25 0.09 -30.38
N LYS A 171 12.01 -0.93 -29.53
CA LYS A 171 13.05 -1.66 -28.79
C LYS A 171 14.11 -2.29 -29.70
N ASP A 172 13.75 -2.58 -30.95
CA ASP A 172 14.63 -3.23 -31.91
C ASP A 172 15.42 -2.21 -32.74
N LEU A 173 15.14 -0.91 -32.57
CA LEU A 173 15.83 0.18 -33.23
C LEU A 173 17.00 0.72 -32.42
N PHE A 174 18.02 1.13 -33.13
CA PHE A 174 19.17 1.85 -32.61
C PHE A 174 19.03 3.34 -32.93
N PHE A 175 18.91 4.15 -31.88
CA PHE A 175 18.81 5.59 -31.98
C PHE A 175 20.19 6.25 -31.85
N ASN A 176 20.40 7.31 -32.62
CA ASN A 176 21.58 8.16 -32.52
C ASN A 176 21.31 9.32 -31.58
N VAL A 177 22.27 9.69 -30.74
CA VAL A 177 22.15 10.90 -29.92
C VAL A 177 22.45 12.12 -30.78
N VAL A 178 21.46 12.99 -30.94
CA VAL A 178 21.57 14.23 -31.74
C VAL A 178 21.75 15.47 -30.88
N LYS A 179 21.40 15.39 -29.59
CA LYS A 179 21.61 16.45 -28.62
C LYS A 179 21.83 15.85 -27.24
N GLN A 180 22.87 16.30 -26.55
CA GLN A 180 23.15 15.94 -25.17
C GLN A 180 23.69 17.16 -24.43
N ASN A 181 23.07 17.50 -23.31
CA ASN A 181 23.57 18.46 -22.34
C ASN A 181 23.17 18.01 -20.93
N ASP A 182 23.53 18.80 -19.91
CA ASP A 182 23.33 18.44 -18.49
C ASP A 182 21.88 18.14 -18.10
N SER A 183 20.90 18.65 -18.85
CA SER A 183 19.47 18.52 -18.52
C SER A 183 18.63 17.91 -19.65
N ASN A 184 19.22 17.57 -20.80
CA ASN A 184 18.47 17.15 -21.97
C ASN A 184 19.25 16.15 -22.82
N LEU A 185 18.57 15.09 -23.24
CA LEU A 185 19.09 14.02 -24.07
C LEU A 185 18.08 13.70 -25.18
N VAL A 186 18.49 13.82 -26.44
CA VAL A 186 17.64 13.57 -27.61
C VAL A 186 18.21 12.43 -28.43
N PHE A 187 17.39 11.40 -28.60
CA PHE A 187 17.63 10.22 -29.42
C PHE A 187 16.84 10.32 -30.72
N ARG A 188 17.47 10.03 -31.85
CA ARG A 188 16.85 10.03 -33.19
C ARG A 188 17.02 8.67 -33.87
N ALA A 189 15.91 8.07 -34.27
CA ALA A 189 15.91 6.97 -35.23
C ALA A 189 15.66 7.55 -36.62
N ASN A 190 16.69 7.48 -37.48
CA ASN A 190 16.59 7.95 -38.86
C ASN A 190 15.85 6.91 -39.70
N THR A 191 14.98 7.39 -40.57
CA THR A 191 14.37 6.56 -41.62
C THR A 191 15.30 6.49 -42.82
N SER A 192 14.88 5.77 -43.87
CA SER A 192 15.58 5.76 -45.15
C SER A 192 15.51 7.09 -45.92
N GLU A 193 14.63 8.01 -45.51
CA GLU A 193 14.53 9.37 -46.05
C GLU A 193 15.16 10.38 -45.06
N GLU A 194 16.05 11.25 -45.54
CA GLU A 194 16.85 12.14 -44.66
C GLU A 194 16.02 13.14 -43.82
N ASP A 195 14.83 13.53 -44.29
CA ASP A 195 13.94 14.52 -43.65
C ASP A 195 12.76 13.86 -42.90
N LYS A 196 12.84 12.55 -42.65
CA LYS A 196 11.84 11.79 -41.91
C LYS A 196 12.51 11.01 -40.78
N TYR A 197 12.06 11.19 -39.55
CA TYR A 197 12.66 10.56 -38.38
C TYR A 197 11.70 10.47 -37.20
N LEU A 198 12.05 9.62 -36.24
CA LEU A 198 11.42 9.54 -34.93
C LEU A 198 12.41 10.03 -33.86
N GLU A 199 12.00 11.00 -33.05
CA GLU A 199 12.82 11.52 -31.95
C GLU A 199 12.19 11.31 -30.58
N PHE A 200 13.01 10.85 -29.64
CA PHE A 200 12.70 10.80 -28.21
C PHE A 200 13.57 11.81 -27.47
N SER A 201 12.93 12.81 -26.87
CA SER A 201 13.59 13.86 -26.09
C SER A 201 13.29 13.72 -24.62
N TYR A 202 14.32 13.51 -23.81
CA TYR A 202 14.24 13.46 -22.35
C TYR A 202 14.79 14.74 -21.75
N SER A 203 14.07 15.36 -20.81
CA SER A 203 14.58 16.50 -20.04
C SER A 203 14.42 16.30 -18.54
N LEU A 204 15.51 16.48 -17.79
CA LEU A 204 15.58 16.33 -16.33
C LEU A 204 16.11 17.64 -15.72
N TYR A 205 15.26 18.32 -14.96
CA TYR A 205 15.61 19.61 -14.33
C TYR A 205 16.08 19.43 -12.89
N GLN A 206 16.91 20.36 -12.40
CA GLN A 206 17.35 20.37 -11.01
C GLN A 206 16.17 20.47 -10.03
N GLY A 207 16.26 19.77 -8.91
CA GLY A 207 15.26 19.73 -7.84
C GLY A 207 14.01 18.92 -8.15
N LYS A 208 13.96 18.22 -9.29
CA LYS A 208 12.76 17.53 -9.80
C LYS A 208 12.92 16.01 -9.81
N TYR A 209 11.81 15.33 -9.58
CA TYR A 209 11.67 13.87 -9.76
C TYR A 209 11.01 13.53 -11.11
N GLU A 210 10.55 14.58 -11.81
CA GLU A 210 9.92 14.52 -13.12
C GLU A 210 10.96 14.50 -14.25
N VAL A 211 10.64 13.74 -15.29
CA VAL A 211 11.36 13.69 -16.56
C VAL A 211 10.36 14.01 -17.65
N ASP A 212 10.57 15.11 -18.37
CA ASP A 212 9.79 15.38 -19.58
C ASP A 212 10.22 14.38 -20.65
N PHE A 213 9.26 13.70 -21.26
CA PHE A 213 9.47 12.76 -22.36
C PHE A 213 8.63 13.19 -23.55
N ASN A 214 9.27 13.78 -24.56
CA ASN A 214 8.62 14.21 -25.78
C ASN A 214 8.96 13.26 -26.93
N ILE A 215 7.93 12.91 -27.69
CA ILE A 215 8.03 12.07 -28.88
C ILE A 215 7.70 12.96 -30.09
N ASP A 216 8.61 13.04 -31.05
CA ASP A 216 8.44 13.79 -32.29
C ASP A 216 8.43 12.82 -33.49
N TYR A 217 7.29 12.81 -34.18
CA TYR A 217 7.01 12.00 -35.37
C TYR A 217 7.26 12.82 -36.65
N HIS A 218 8.41 13.47 -36.76
CA HIS A 218 8.71 14.42 -37.83
C HIS A 218 8.51 13.82 -39.23
N LYS A 219 7.40 14.20 -39.87
CA LYS A 219 6.98 13.84 -41.24
C LYS A 219 6.81 12.33 -41.47
N ILE A 220 6.55 11.57 -40.42
CA ILE A 220 6.29 10.12 -40.49
C ILE A 220 4.88 9.75 -40.03
N GLU A 221 4.06 10.70 -39.60
CA GLU A 221 2.72 10.49 -39.05
C GLU A 221 1.74 9.79 -40.00
N TYR A 222 1.97 9.90 -41.32
CA TYR A 222 1.19 9.21 -42.36
C TYR A 222 1.80 7.87 -42.79
N ASP A 223 3.04 7.59 -42.41
CA ASP A 223 3.78 6.36 -42.75
C ASP A 223 3.64 5.28 -41.66
N ILE A 224 3.10 5.64 -40.48
CA ILE A 224 2.91 4.76 -39.32
C ILE A 224 1.43 4.68 -38.89
N LYS A 225 1.10 3.82 -37.92
CA LYS A 225 -0.25 3.79 -37.31
C LYS A 225 -0.59 5.16 -36.74
N ARG A 226 -1.80 5.67 -37.00
CA ARG A 226 -2.33 6.93 -36.45
C ARG A 226 -2.39 6.97 -34.91
N ASN A 227 -2.51 5.81 -34.28
CA ASN A 227 -2.38 5.64 -32.84
C ASN A 227 -1.40 4.51 -32.62
N VAL A 228 -0.38 4.75 -31.80
CA VAL A 228 0.65 3.75 -31.47
C VAL A 228 0.44 3.25 -30.05
N ASP A 229 0.79 1.99 -29.82
CA ASP A 229 0.70 1.38 -28.51
C ASP A 229 2.04 1.56 -27.78
N LEU A 230 2.03 2.37 -26.72
CA LEU A 230 3.11 2.47 -25.76
C LEU A 230 3.00 1.33 -24.75
N SER A 231 3.89 0.34 -24.91
CA SER A 231 4.07 -0.72 -23.94
C SER A 231 5.08 -0.27 -22.89
N TRP A 232 4.67 -0.29 -21.62
CA TRP A 232 5.53 -0.02 -20.47
C TRP A 232 5.38 -1.15 -19.46
N SER A 233 6.48 -1.65 -18.92
CA SER A 233 6.44 -2.62 -17.83
C SER A 233 7.62 -2.46 -16.88
N MET A 234 7.42 -2.95 -15.66
CA MET A 234 8.40 -2.89 -14.58
C MET A 234 8.21 -4.08 -13.64
N LEU A 235 9.30 -4.73 -13.25
CA LEU A 235 9.34 -5.63 -12.11
C LEU A 235 9.72 -4.81 -10.88
N GLY A 236 8.86 -4.82 -9.86
CA GLY A 236 9.13 -4.15 -8.59
C GLY A 236 10.25 -4.87 -7.84
N LEU A 237 11.36 -4.16 -7.64
CA LEU A 237 12.48 -4.64 -6.82
C LEU A 237 12.08 -4.69 -5.35
N SER A 238 12.52 -5.72 -4.64
CA SER A 238 12.42 -5.82 -3.18
C SER A 238 13.42 -4.87 -2.53
N THR A 239 12.92 -3.84 -1.85
CA THR A 239 13.75 -2.75 -1.32
C THR A 239 13.74 -2.64 0.20
N GLU A 240 12.78 -3.29 0.86
CA GLU A 240 12.58 -3.28 2.31
C GLU A 240 12.96 -4.64 2.91
N LYS A 241 12.70 -4.79 4.21
CA LYS A 241 13.09 -5.97 4.98
C LYS A 241 12.43 -7.28 4.53
N LEU A 242 11.17 -7.22 4.06
CA LEU A 242 10.41 -8.38 3.59
C LEU A 242 9.63 -8.04 2.33
N ALA A 243 9.93 -8.75 1.24
CA ALA A 243 9.19 -8.64 -0.03
C ALA A 243 7.69 -8.92 0.15
N ASN A 244 7.32 -9.89 1.00
CA ASN A 244 5.92 -10.23 1.30
C ASN A 244 5.14 -9.05 1.89
N ASP A 245 5.76 -8.27 2.79
CA ASP A 245 5.13 -7.08 3.39
C ASP A 245 5.00 -5.97 2.33
N GLU A 246 6.04 -5.71 1.55
CA GLU A 246 6.00 -4.74 0.45
C GLU A 246 4.88 -5.01 -0.56
N ARG A 247 4.71 -6.27 -0.95
CA ARG A 247 3.66 -6.71 -1.89
C ARG A 247 2.27 -6.29 -1.46
N MET A 248 2.00 -6.20 -0.15
CA MET A 248 0.67 -5.81 0.35
C MET A 248 0.29 -4.35 0.06
N TYR A 249 1.26 -3.52 -0.36
CA TYR A 249 1.06 -2.11 -0.66
C TYR A 249 1.27 -1.78 -2.14
N CYS A 250 1.76 -2.74 -2.92
CA CYS A 250 2.03 -2.58 -4.34
C CYS A 250 0.74 -2.68 -5.18
N SER A 251 0.58 -1.79 -6.16
CA SER A 251 -0.61 -1.78 -7.03
C SER A 251 -0.41 -0.89 -8.25
N VAL A 252 -1.10 -1.22 -9.36
CA VAL A 252 -1.30 -0.25 -10.44
C VAL A 252 -2.46 0.68 -10.08
N MET A 253 -2.19 1.98 -10.12
CA MET A 253 -3.15 3.04 -9.87
C MET A 253 -3.28 3.93 -11.10
N TYR A 254 -4.45 4.52 -11.33
CA TYR A 254 -4.67 5.37 -12.49
C TYR A 254 -5.75 6.41 -12.19
N ARG A 255 -5.86 7.42 -13.06
CA ARG A 255 -6.90 8.45 -12.94
C ARG A 255 -7.37 8.94 -14.30
N TYR A 256 -8.68 9.02 -14.49
CA TYR A 256 -9.29 9.70 -15.65
C TYR A 256 -9.42 11.21 -15.44
N PHE A 257 -9.43 11.98 -16.53
CA PHE A 257 -9.74 13.41 -16.45
C PHE A 257 -11.11 13.66 -15.81
N GLY A 258 -11.16 14.58 -14.84
CA GLY A 258 -12.39 14.95 -14.13
C GLY A 258 -12.91 13.89 -13.15
N ALA A 259 -12.25 12.74 -13.02
CA ALA A 259 -12.59 11.70 -12.07
C ALA A 259 -11.66 11.71 -10.86
N LYS A 260 -12.05 10.91 -9.85
CA LYS A 260 -11.15 10.53 -8.77
C LYS A 260 -10.22 9.41 -9.24
N ARG A 261 -9.09 9.30 -8.55
CA ARG A 261 -8.14 8.21 -8.72
C ARG A 261 -8.80 6.84 -8.48
N ASP A 262 -8.49 5.86 -9.32
CA ASP A 262 -8.87 4.43 -9.19
C ASP A 262 -7.63 3.50 -9.10
N TYR A 263 -7.83 2.21 -8.83
CA TYR A 263 -6.75 1.24 -8.64
C TYR A 263 -7.15 -0.23 -8.84
N LEU A 264 -6.14 -1.03 -9.20
CA LEU A 264 -6.20 -2.48 -9.11
C LEU A 264 -5.96 -2.92 -7.65
N SER A 265 -6.74 -3.89 -7.16
CA SER A 265 -6.66 -4.38 -5.78
C SER A 265 -5.24 -4.84 -5.41
N GLU A 266 -4.66 -4.28 -4.34
CA GLU A 266 -3.27 -4.54 -3.87
C GLU A 266 -2.96 -6.02 -3.55
N ARG A 267 -3.99 -6.89 -3.47
CA ARG A 267 -3.88 -8.29 -2.99
C ARG A 267 -4.24 -9.35 -4.02
N SER A 268 -4.33 -8.98 -5.29
CA SER A 268 -4.78 -9.90 -6.33
C SER A 268 -4.16 -9.58 -7.66
N ASP A 269 -3.87 -10.61 -8.44
CA ASP A 269 -3.56 -10.47 -9.85
C ASP A 269 -4.79 -9.94 -10.58
N LYS A 270 -4.58 -8.91 -11.40
CA LYS A 270 -5.68 -8.26 -12.10
C LYS A 270 -5.21 -7.65 -13.40
N GLN A 271 -6.08 -7.72 -14.40
CA GLN A 271 -5.95 -7.05 -15.68
C GLN A 271 -7.25 -6.29 -15.94
N GLU A 272 -7.12 -5.06 -16.43
CA GLU A 272 -8.25 -4.17 -16.66
C GLU A 272 -8.00 -3.31 -17.89
N LYS A 273 -9.04 -3.13 -18.71
CA LYS A 273 -9.01 -2.18 -19.82
C LYS A 273 -9.45 -0.82 -19.31
N LEU A 274 -8.72 0.21 -19.70
CA LEU A 274 -9.07 1.59 -19.43
C LEU A 274 -10.20 2.00 -20.38
N GLU A 275 -11.35 2.37 -19.82
CA GLU A 275 -12.57 2.72 -20.56
C GLU A 275 -12.74 4.24 -20.74
N GLY A 276 -11.68 5.02 -20.47
CA GLY A 276 -11.71 6.48 -20.55
C GLY A 276 -10.33 7.09 -20.71
N ASN A 277 -10.31 8.41 -20.92
CA ASN A 277 -9.07 9.15 -21.12
C ASN A 277 -8.31 9.31 -19.79
N ALA A 278 -7.27 8.51 -19.59
CA ALA A 278 -6.47 8.52 -18.37
C ALA A 278 -5.45 9.66 -18.39
N ASN A 279 -5.39 10.46 -17.32
CA ASN A 279 -4.39 11.51 -17.14
C ASN A 279 -3.03 10.93 -16.74
N TRP A 280 -3.03 9.95 -15.83
CA TRP A 280 -1.81 9.30 -15.37
C TRP A 280 -2.07 7.85 -14.97
N ILE A 281 -1.02 7.04 -15.05
CA ILE A 281 -0.94 5.66 -14.55
C ILE A 281 0.33 5.53 -13.71
N ALA A 282 0.20 4.93 -12.53
CA ALA A 282 1.24 4.78 -11.54
C ALA A 282 1.48 3.30 -11.22
N TYR A 283 2.74 2.91 -11.29
CA TYR A 283 3.27 1.71 -10.66
C TYR A 283 3.64 2.08 -9.23
N LYS A 284 2.67 1.92 -8.33
CA LYS A 284 2.87 2.20 -6.91
C LYS A 284 3.58 1.02 -6.26
N HIS A 285 4.76 1.29 -5.71
CA HIS A 285 5.45 0.43 -4.75
C HIS A 285 5.17 0.91 -3.31
N LYS A 286 5.74 0.26 -2.28
CA LYS A 286 5.46 0.62 -0.87
C LYS A 286 5.79 2.09 -0.56
N PHE A 287 7.03 2.51 -0.83
CA PHE A 287 7.53 3.86 -0.51
C PHE A 287 7.88 4.74 -1.71
N PHE A 288 7.87 4.18 -2.92
CA PHE A 288 8.22 4.89 -4.15
C PHE A 288 7.19 4.56 -5.22
N SER A 289 7.11 5.40 -6.25
CA SER A 289 6.27 5.14 -7.42
C SER A 289 6.97 5.58 -8.69
N SER A 290 6.73 4.82 -9.74
CA SER A 290 6.99 5.21 -11.12
C SER A 290 5.67 5.59 -11.76
N ILE A 291 5.54 6.79 -12.31
CA ILE A 291 4.26 7.32 -12.80
C ILE A 291 4.46 7.88 -14.20
N LEU A 292 3.58 7.51 -15.11
CA LEU A 292 3.51 8.06 -16.45
C LEU A 292 2.30 8.99 -16.55
N ILE A 293 2.53 10.22 -16.99
CA ILE A 293 1.57 11.32 -17.00
C ILE A 293 1.45 11.85 -18.43
N SER A 294 0.22 12.17 -18.84
CA SER A 294 -0.09 12.85 -20.10
C SER A 294 -1.06 14.00 -19.85
N GLU A 295 -0.70 15.20 -20.33
CA GLU A 295 -1.57 16.38 -20.24
C GLU A 295 -2.75 16.28 -21.22
N GLU A 296 -2.60 15.51 -22.29
CA GLU A 296 -3.63 15.24 -23.30
C GLU A 296 -4.41 13.94 -23.02
N GLY A 297 -3.78 13.06 -22.25
CA GLY A 297 -4.31 11.79 -21.78
C GLY A 297 -3.99 10.58 -22.65
N PHE A 298 -4.33 9.42 -22.09
CA PHE A 298 -4.32 8.11 -22.74
C PHE A 298 -5.77 7.71 -23.04
N PRO A 299 -6.26 7.85 -24.29
CA PRO A 299 -7.67 7.63 -24.63
C PRO A 299 -8.15 6.21 -24.35
N ASN A 300 -7.27 5.22 -24.52
CA ASN A 300 -7.51 3.82 -24.21
C ASN A 300 -6.22 3.19 -23.69
N GLY A 301 -6.35 2.04 -23.07
CA GLY A 301 -5.21 1.21 -22.71
C GLY A 301 -5.63 -0.04 -21.95
N GLU A 302 -4.63 -0.83 -21.61
CA GLU A 302 -4.77 -2.01 -20.77
C GLU A 302 -3.71 -1.96 -19.69
N ILE A 303 -4.11 -2.22 -18.46
CA ILE A 303 -3.22 -2.27 -17.31
C ILE A 303 -3.28 -3.66 -16.68
N LYS A 304 -2.13 -4.14 -16.23
CA LYS A 304 -2.00 -5.45 -15.60
C LYS A 304 -1.06 -5.38 -14.41
N GLN A 305 -1.37 -6.14 -13.39
CA GLN A 305 -0.48 -6.43 -12.28
C GLN A 305 -0.49 -7.93 -11.95
N GLN A 306 0.66 -8.44 -11.53
CA GLN A 306 0.81 -9.83 -11.10
C GLN A 306 1.78 -9.91 -9.92
N GLN A 307 1.34 -10.44 -8.78
CA GLN A 307 2.21 -10.65 -7.62
C GLN A 307 3.24 -11.73 -7.92
N LEU A 308 4.47 -11.53 -7.44
CA LEU A 308 5.56 -12.46 -7.64
C LEU A 308 5.97 -13.05 -6.29
N GLU A 309 5.92 -14.37 -6.17
CA GLU A 309 6.43 -15.08 -5.00
C GLU A 309 7.96 -15.20 -5.06
N SER A 310 8.64 -14.06 -4.89
CA SER A 310 10.11 -13.94 -4.91
C SER A 310 10.60 -13.08 -3.73
N GLU A 311 11.83 -13.34 -3.28
CA GLU A 311 12.51 -12.50 -2.29
C GLU A 311 13.10 -11.23 -2.91
N ASP A 312 13.48 -11.28 -4.18
CA ASP A 312 14.11 -10.17 -4.91
C ASP A 312 13.10 -9.32 -5.68
N TYR A 313 11.93 -9.89 -6.01
CA TYR A 313 10.87 -9.21 -6.78
C TYR A 313 9.53 -9.27 -6.05
N THR A 314 8.79 -8.17 -6.05
CA THR A 314 7.48 -8.08 -5.39
C THR A 314 6.33 -8.33 -6.36
N ILE A 315 6.34 -7.66 -7.52
CA ILE A 315 5.21 -7.60 -8.43
C ILE A 315 5.69 -7.27 -9.84
N SER A 316 4.96 -7.75 -10.85
CA SER A 316 5.09 -7.29 -12.23
C SER A 316 3.98 -6.30 -12.53
N TYR A 317 4.38 -5.12 -13.01
CA TYR A 317 3.49 -4.09 -13.53
C TYR A 317 3.60 -4.05 -15.05
N SER A 318 2.47 -3.90 -15.74
CA SER A 318 2.47 -3.68 -17.19
C SER A 318 1.31 -2.79 -17.61
N SER A 319 1.55 -1.99 -18.64
CA SER A 319 0.57 -1.13 -19.28
C SER A 319 0.81 -1.08 -20.78
N ARG A 320 -0.26 -1.21 -21.55
CA ARG A 320 -0.27 -0.93 -22.99
C ARG A 320 -1.21 0.24 -23.22
N LEU A 321 -0.66 1.41 -23.55
CA LEU A 321 -1.38 2.67 -23.61
C LEU A 321 -1.42 3.19 -25.03
N VAL A 322 -2.58 3.63 -25.48
CA VAL A 322 -2.71 4.21 -26.81
C VAL A 322 -2.28 5.68 -26.74
N ILE A 323 -1.34 6.09 -27.59
CA ILE A 323 -0.97 7.50 -27.78
C ILE A 323 -1.14 7.89 -29.25
N PRO A 324 -1.52 9.15 -29.55
CA PRO A 324 -1.66 9.59 -30.93
C PRO A 324 -0.28 9.74 -31.60
N SER A 325 -0.13 9.35 -32.86
CA SER A 325 1.07 9.69 -33.65
C SER A 325 0.82 10.96 -34.46
N ARG A 326 1.05 12.10 -33.83
CA ARG A 326 0.93 13.43 -34.44
C ARG A 326 2.15 14.25 -34.08
N ASP A 327 2.58 15.15 -34.97
CA ASP A 327 3.78 16.01 -34.86
C ASP A 327 4.59 15.75 -33.59
N GLN A 328 4.14 16.33 -32.47
CA GLN A 328 4.73 16.08 -31.15
C GLN A 328 3.70 15.59 -30.12
N VAL A 329 4.12 14.61 -29.31
CA VAL A 329 3.41 14.13 -28.12
C VAL A 329 4.26 14.39 -26.89
N SER A 330 3.67 15.02 -25.87
CA SER A 330 4.37 15.32 -24.61
C SER A 330 3.84 14.44 -23.48
N LEU A 331 4.74 13.67 -22.89
CA LEU A 331 4.51 12.82 -21.73
C LEU A 331 5.47 13.24 -20.61
N LYS A 332 5.17 12.84 -19.38
CA LYS A 332 6.07 13.03 -18.24
C LYS A 332 6.18 11.74 -17.44
N PHE A 333 7.39 11.33 -17.13
CA PHE A 333 7.63 10.33 -16.10
C PHE A 333 7.86 11.02 -14.75
N PHE A 334 7.42 10.39 -13.68
CA PHE A 334 7.84 10.71 -12.32
C PHE A 334 8.43 9.45 -11.70
N PHE A 335 9.64 9.55 -11.18
CA PHE A 335 10.34 8.49 -10.49
C PHE A 335 10.74 9.01 -9.11
N GLY A 336 9.95 8.71 -8.09
CA GLY A 336 10.12 9.43 -6.83
C GLY A 336 9.48 8.79 -5.61
N PRO A 337 9.69 9.42 -4.44
CA PRO A 337 9.14 8.94 -3.19
C PRO A 337 7.63 9.17 -3.11
N ASN A 338 6.95 8.28 -2.39
CA ASN A 338 5.55 8.42 -1.99
C ASN A 338 5.44 9.41 -0.82
N ASP A 339 5.76 10.68 -1.09
CA ASP A 339 5.63 11.79 -0.14
C ASP A 339 4.34 12.58 -0.41
N TYR A 340 3.55 12.83 0.64
CA TYR A 340 2.24 13.44 0.49
C TYR A 340 2.31 14.88 -0.02
N ASP A 341 3.20 15.69 0.54
CA ASP A 341 3.30 17.11 0.20
C ASP A 341 3.86 17.29 -1.22
N LEU A 342 4.84 16.44 -1.60
CA LEU A 342 5.36 16.37 -2.97
C LEU A 342 4.27 16.01 -3.97
N LEU A 343 3.57 14.89 -3.75
CA LEU A 343 2.55 14.40 -4.70
C LEU A 343 1.32 15.33 -4.76
N ALA A 344 0.98 16.02 -3.67
CA ALA A 344 -0.09 17.01 -3.65
C ALA A 344 0.24 18.27 -4.47
N SER A 345 1.52 18.60 -4.64
CA SER A 345 1.95 19.79 -5.39
C SER A 345 1.64 19.74 -6.88
N TYR A 346 1.34 18.55 -7.43
CA TYR A 346 0.99 18.36 -8.84
C TYR A 346 -0.46 18.69 -9.19
N ASP A 347 -1.33 18.92 -8.19
CA ASP A 347 -2.76 19.27 -8.35
C ASP A 347 -3.56 18.35 -9.29
N ASN A 348 -3.16 17.08 -9.39
CA ASN A 348 -3.77 16.07 -10.26
C ASN A 348 -4.16 14.79 -9.50
N GLU A 349 -4.33 14.89 -8.17
CA GLU A 349 -4.69 13.80 -7.25
C GLU A 349 -3.64 12.68 -7.13
N MET A 350 -2.38 12.95 -7.50
CA MET A 350 -1.26 12.04 -7.24
C MET A 350 -1.04 11.81 -5.74
N ASP A 351 -1.40 12.75 -4.86
CA ASP A 351 -1.40 12.53 -3.40
C ASP A 351 -2.30 11.37 -2.97
N GLY A 352 -3.32 11.08 -3.79
CA GLY A 352 -4.18 9.93 -3.65
C GLY A 352 -3.46 8.58 -3.74
N ILE A 353 -2.24 8.49 -4.29
CA ILE A 353 -1.44 7.25 -4.35
C ILE A 353 -1.17 6.70 -2.94
N ILE A 354 -0.98 7.60 -1.96
CA ILE A 354 -0.83 7.22 -0.56
C ILE A 354 -2.19 6.86 0.00
N ASN A 355 -2.40 5.58 0.30
CA ASN A 355 -3.68 5.07 0.79
C ASN A 355 -3.90 5.43 2.28
N LEU A 356 -4.33 6.66 2.53
CA LEU A 356 -4.68 7.16 3.88
C LEU A 356 -6.02 6.59 4.41
N GLY A 357 -6.69 5.71 3.66
CA GLY A 357 -7.97 5.11 4.04
C GLY A 357 -9.19 5.85 3.48
N TRP A 358 -10.33 5.16 3.45
CA TRP A 358 -11.56 5.66 2.82
C TRP A 358 -12.42 6.52 3.76
N GLY A 359 -13.19 7.46 3.20
CA GLY A 359 -14.21 8.24 3.94
C GLY A 359 -13.68 8.92 5.20
N ILE A 360 -14.27 8.58 6.35
CA ILE A 360 -13.89 9.16 7.66
C ILE A 360 -12.46 8.81 8.08
N PHE A 361 -11.91 7.67 7.62
CA PHE A 361 -10.56 7.24 7.99
C PHE A 361 -9.50 8.15 7.35
N GLY A 362 -9.65 8.41 6.04
CA GLY A 362 -8.81 9.37 5.33
C GLY A 362 -8.94 10.78 5.88
N TRP A 363 -10.15 11.20 6.27
CA TRP A 363 -10.38 12.49 6.92
C TRP A 363 -9.60 12.61 8.25
N VAL A 364 -9.63 11.58 9.10
CA VAL A 364 -8.86 11.57 10.35
C VAL A 364 -7.35 11.62 10.07
N ASN A 365 -6.87 10.91 9.06
CA ASN A 365 -5.45 10.98 8.68
C ASN A 365 -5.04 12.36 8.20
N LYS A 366 -5.79 12.95 7.26
CA LYS A 366 -5.48 14.24 6.66
C LYS A 366 -5.58 15.41 7.63
N PHE A 367 -6.56 15.40 8.53
CA PHE A 367 -6.87 16.56 9.39
C PHE A 367 -6.45 16.41 10.86
N MET A 368 -6.10 15.20 11.31
CA MET A 368 -5.71 14.97 12.70
C MET A 368 -4.32 14.32 12.81
N ILE A 369 -4.13 13.12 12.24
CA ILE A 369 -2.86 12.39 12.41
C ILE A 369 -1.70 13.09 11.71
N GLY A 370 -1.84 13.38 10.41
CA GLY A 370 -0.80 14.02 9.60
C GLY A 370 -0.34 15.37 10.17
N PRO A 371 -1.24 16.33 10.46
CA PRO A 371 -0.85 17.63 11.00
C PRO A 371 -0.17 17.54 12.38
N ILE A 372 -0.66 16.67 13.28
CA ILE A 372 -0.02 16.50 14.60
C ILE A 372 1.35 15.85 14.44
N PHE A 373 1.48 14.85 13.56
CA PHE A 373 2.75 14.21 13.27
C PHE A 373 3.76 15.21 12.66
N HIS A 374 3.33 16.02 11.69
CA HIS A 374 4.17 17.06 11.07
C HIS A 374 4.62 18.11 12.10
N PHE A 375 3.71 18.55 12.96
CA PHE A 375 4.06 19.47 14.05
C PHE A 375 5.09 18.85 15.01
N LEU A 376 4.93 17.59 15.40
CA LEU A 376 5.86 16.92 16.32
C LEU A 376 7.22 16.61 15.69
N LYS A 377 7.27 16.19 14.41
CA LYS A 377 8.55 15.96 13.70
C LYS A 377 9.34 17.27 13.55
N SER A 378 8.66 18.42 13.43
CA SER A 378 9.32 19.73 13.31
C SER A 378 10.18 20.10 14.54
N TRP A 379 10.00 19.42 15.68
CA TRP A 379 10.82 19.60 16.88
C TRP A 379 12.19 18.91 16.79
N GLY A 380 12.46 18.14 15.72
CA GLY A 380 13.75 17.46 15.53
C GLY A 380 14.04 16.37 16.55
N ILE A 381 13.00 15.82 17.20
CA ILE A 381 13.12 14.71 18.16
C ILE A 381 13.05 13.35 17.42
N GLY A 382 13.63 12.31 18.00
CA GLY A 382 13.61 10.97 17.40
C GLY A 382 12.19 10.44 17.16
N PHE A 383 12.00 9.71 16.06
CA PHE A 383 10.66 9.29 15.60
C PHE A 383 9.90 8.41 16.59
N GLY A 384 10.57 7.60 17.41
CA GLY A 384 9.89 6.89 18.50
C GLY A 384 9.25 7.85 19.51
N LEU A 385 9.92 8.95 19.87
CA LEU A 385 9.33 9.98 20.73
C LEU A 385 8.20 10.73 20.02
N VAL A 386 8.30 10.96 18.70
CA VAL A 386 7.20 11.52 17.90
C VAL A 386 5.96 10.62 17.99
N ILE A 387 6.10 9.31 17.82
CA ILE A 387 4.99 8.34 17.93
C ILE A 387 4.39 8.36 19.34
N LEU A 388 5.24 8.39 20.38
CA LEU A 388 4.79 8.49 21.77
C LEU A 388 3.95 9.75 21.97
N LEU A 389 4.49 10.92 21.63
CA LEU A 389 3.81 12.21 21.80
C LEU A 389 2.54 12.33 20.96
N LEU A 390 2.54 11.81 19.73
CA LEU A 390 1.35 11.70 18.90
C LEU A 390 0.27 10.90 19.61
N THR A 391 0.64 9.75 20.18
CA THR A 391 -0.27 8.91 20.96
C THR A 391 -0.85 9.67 22.14
N LEU A 392 0.00 10.38 22.91
CA LEU A 392 -0.44 11.18 24.05
C LEU A 392 -1.41 12.29 23.61
N ALA A 393 -1.08 13.04 22.55
CA ALA A 393 -1.90 14.12 22.02
C ALA A 393 -3.29 13.61 21.60
N VAL A 394 -3.34 12.55 20.79
CA VAL A 394 -4.59 11.91 20.37
C VAL A 394 -5.41 11.45 21.57
N LYS A 395 -4.76 10.83 22.57
CA LYS A 395 -5.42 10.37 23.81
C LYS A 395 -5.99 11.52 24.64
N ILE A 396 -5.29 12.65 24.72
CA ILE A 396 -5.76 13.85 25.43
C ILE A 396 -6.98 14.45 24.72
N ILE A 397 -6.97 14.52 23.38
CA ILE A 397 -8.09 15.05 22.59
C ILE A 397 -9.37 14.22 22.83
N ILE A 398 -9.25 12.89 22.85
CA ILE A 398 -10.39 11.99 23.08
C ILE A 398 -10.71 11.77 24.56
N MET A 399 -9.88 12.27 25.48
CA MET A 399 -10.02 12.06 26.93
C MET A 399 -11.40 12.41 27.49
N PRO A 400 -12.06 13.52 27.09
CA PRO A 400 -13.40 13.84 27.59
C PRO A 400 -14.45 12.78 27.25
N LEU A 401 -14.30 12.12 26.09
CA LEU A 401 -15.16 11.03 25.65
C LEU A 401 -14.86 9.75 26.46
N THR A 402 -13.57 9.42 26.61
CA THR A 402 -13.12 8.29 27.44
C THR A 402 -13.63 8.41 28.88
N TYR A 403 -13.62 9.62 29.47
CA TYR A 403 -14.15 9.88 30.80
C TYR A 403 -15.65 9.56 30.90
N LYS A 404 -16.47 10.01 29.93
CA LYS A 404 -17.91 9.72 29.92
C LYS A 404 -18.18 8.22 29.83
N ASN A 405 -17.38 7.51 29.03
CA ASN A 405 -17.48 6.06 28.91
C ASN A 405 -17.12 5.36 30.21
N TYR A 406 -16.02 5.76 30.86
CA TYR A 406 -15.63 5.21 32.15
C TYR A 406 -16.68 5.45 33.24
N MET A 407 -17.27 6.64 33.30
CA MET A 407 -18.38 6.94 34.21
C MET A 407 -19.61 6.07 33.95
N SER A 408 -19.86 5.67 32.70
CA SER A 408 -20.93 4.72 32.38
C SER A 408 -20.60 3.31 32.85
N SER A 409 -19.36 2.85 32.65
CA SER A 409 -18.88 1.56 33.14
C SER A 409 -18.90 1.47 34.66
N ALA A 410 -18.54 2.55 35.36
CA ALA A 410 -18.64 2.63 36.82
C ALA A 410 -20.10 2.48 37.31
N LYS A 411 -21.07 3.13 36.65
CA LYS A 411 -22.50 2.94 36.95
C LYS A 411 -22.94 1.50 36.70
N MET A 412 -22.48 0.87 35.62
CA MET A 412 -22.79 -0.52 35.31
C MET A 412 -22.26 -1.47 36.39
N LYS A 413 -21.05 -1.22 36.89
CA LYS A 413 -20.45 -1.98 38.00
C LYS A 413 -21.32 -1.93 39.26
N VAL A 414 -21.91 -0.77 39.57
CA VAL A 414 -22.84 -0.60 40.70
C VAL A 414 -24.15 -1.37 40.49
N LEU A 415 -24.64 -1.50 39.25
CA LEU A 415 -25.85 -2.26 38.93
C LEU A 415 -25.64 -3.78 38.87
N LYS A 416 -24.40 -4.25 38.68
CA LYS A 416 -24.04 -5.67 38.54
C LYS A 416 -24.72 -6.59 39.57
N PRO A 417 -24.77 -6.29 40.89
CA PRO A 417 -25.47 -7.15 41.86
C PRO A 417 -26.99 -7.24 41.61
N GLU A 418 -27.63 -6.19 41.13
CA GLU A 418 -29.07 -6.22 40.81
C GLU A 418 -29.35 -7.00 39.53
N ILE A 419 -28.47 -6.87 38.53
CA ILE A 419 -28.51 -7.68 37.30
C ILE A 419 -28.28 -9.16 37.62
N ALA A 420 -27.39 -9.46 38.58
CA ALA A 420 -27.17 -10.83 39.06
C ALA A 420 -28.43 -11.40 39.73
N LYS A 421 -29.12 -10.61 40.58
CA LYS A 421 -30.41 -11.02 41.17
C LYS A 421 -31.49 -11.32 40.12
N ILE A 422 -31.60 -10.47 39.09
CA ILE A 422 -32.49 -10.74 37.94
C ILE A 422 -32.07 -12.03 37.25
N THR A 423 -30.76 -12.24 37.03
CA THR A 423 -30.25 -13.45 36.39
C THR A 423 -30.60 -14.71 37.17
N SER A 424 -30.38 -14.73 38.49
CA SER A 424 -30.68 -15.88 39.35
C SER A 424 -32.17 -16.21 39.45
N LYS A 425 -33.07 -15.22 39.30
CA LYS A 425 -34.53 -15.45 39.19
C LYS A 425 -34.93 -16.32 37.98
N TYR A 426 -34.11 -16.32 36.93
CA TYR A 426 -34.35 -17.06 35.69
C TYR A 426 -33.31 -18.17 35.43
N GLU A 427 -32.41 -18.44 36.38
CA GLU A 427 -31.48 -19.58 36.29
C GLU A 427 -32.25 -20.90 36.23
N GLY A 428 -31.83 -21.81 35.35
CA GLY A 428 -32.50 -23.10 35.10
C GLY A 428 -33.71 -23.07 34.15
N LYS A 429 -34.16 -21.89 33.67
CA LYS A 429 -35.26 -21.77 32.70
C LYS A 429 -34.71 -21.51 31.29
N THR A 430 -34.76 -22.52 30.43
CA THR A 430 -34.25 -22.48 29.04
C THR A 430 -35.28 -22.04 28.00
N ASP A 431 -36.52 -21.79 28.40
CA ASP A 431 -37.58 -21.36 27.47
C ASP A 431 -37.27 -19.99 26.84
N LYS A 432 -37.52 -19.84 25.53
CA LYS A 432 -37.40 -18.54 24.81
C LYS A 432 -38.15 -17.42 25.52
N ASN A 433 -39.29 -17.74 26.16
CA ASN A 433 -40.09 -16.80 26.94
C ASN A 433 -39.38 -16.34 28.24
N ALA A 434 -38.62 -17.22 28.90
CA ALA A 434 -37.85 -16.87 30.09
C ALA A 434 -36.66 -15.97 29.73
N ALA A 435 -35.97 -16.26 28.62
CA ALA A 435 -34.90 -15.40 28.09
C ALA A 435 -35.41 -13.99 27.74
N MET A 436 -36.56 -13.89 27.06
CA MET A 436 -37.18 -12.59 26.76
C MET A 436 -37.59 -11.84 28.03
N LYS A 437 -38.21 -12.50 29.02
CA LYS A 437 -38.57 -11.87 30.29
C LYS A 437 -37.33 -11.38 31.07
N LYS A 438 -36.26 -12.17 31.12
CA LYS A 438 -34.97 -11.77 31.70
C LYS A 438 -34.42 -10.51 31.03
N GLN A 439 -34.44 -10.46 29.69
CA GLN A 439 -33.99 -9.28 28.94
C GLN A 439 -34.89 -8.06 29.20
N GLN A 440 -36.20 -8.24 29.27
CA GLN A 440 -37.15 -7.16 29.58
C GLN A 440 -36.96 -6.59 30.99
N GLU A 441 -36.80 -7.45 32.02
CA GLU A 441 -36.53 -7.00 33.40
C GLU A 441 -35.18 -6.27 33.49
N THR A 442 -34.15 -6.79 32.82
CA THR A 442 -32.83 -6.15 32.75
C THR A 442 -32.90 -4.77 32.07
N MET A 443 -33.63 -4.65 30.95
CA MET A 443 -33.84 -3.37 30.27
C MET A 443 -34.72 -2.40 31.06
N ALA A 444 -35.70 -2.91 31.82
CA ALA A 444 -36.49 -2.09 32.73
C ALA A 444 -35.62 -1.52 33.85
N LEU A 445 -34.71 -2.30 34.40
CA LEU A 445 -33.74 -1.84 35.40
C LEU A 445 -32.82 -0.74 34.82
N TYR A 446 -32.27 -0.93 33.62
CA TYR A 446 -31.47 0.11 32.95
C TYR A 446 -32.25 1.42 32.74
N ARG A 447 -33.53 1.33 32.33
CA ARG A 447 -34.39 2.51 32.18
C ARG A 447 -34.69 3.20 33.51
N GLN A 448 -34.94 2.43 34.58
CA GLN A 448 -35.23 2.99 35.91
C GLN A 448 -34.02 3.69 36.53
N THR A 449 -32.83 3.16 36.32
CA THR A 449 -31.59 3.71 36.86
C THR A 449 -30.99 4.83 36.00
N GLY A 450 -31.44 4.97 34.75
CA GLY A 450 -30.90 5.92 33.77
C GLY A 450 -29.51 5.53 33.25
N VAL A 451 -29.16 4.24 33.33
CA VAL A 451 -27.88 3.71 32.88
C VAL A 451 -28.04 3.14 31.46
N ASN A 452 -27.17 3.56 30.54
CA ASN A 452 -27.19 3.07 29.16
C ASN A 452 -26.23 1.88 29.00
N PRO A 453 -26.69 0.66 28.70
CA PRO A 453 -25.81 -0.49 28.49
C PRO A 453 -24.91 -0.34 27.25
N MET A 454 -25.35 0.43 26.23
CA MET A 454 -24.58 0.64 25.00
C MET A 454 -23.42 1.63 25.20
N ALA A 455 -23.43 2.42 26.27
CA ALA A 455 -22.36 3.38 26.52
C ALA A 455 -21.00 2.71 26.81
N GLY A 456 -20.96 1.40 27.07
CA GLY A 456 -19.72 0.64 27.20
C GLY A 456 -18.99 0.34 25.89
N CYS A 457 -19.69 0.32 24.74
CA CYS A 457 -19.08 0.05 23.42
C CYS A 457 -18.85 1.30 22.56
N ILE A 458 -19.42 2.45 22.96
CA ILE A 458 -19.13 3.77 22.36
C ILE A 458 -17.63 4.08 22.23
N PRO A 459 -16.74 3.81 23.22
CA PRO A 459 -15.32 4.12 23.05
C PRO A 459 -14.69 3.35 21.90
N VAL A 460 -15.10 2.10 21.67
CA VAL A 460 -14.58 1.31 20.54
C VAL A 460 -15.00 1.95 19.23
N LEU A 461 -16.28 2.28 19.06
CA LEU A 461 -16.80 2.90 17.83
C LEU A 461 -16.11 4.23 17.49
N ILE A 462 -15.84 5.08 18.50
CA ILE A 462 -15.15 6.36 18.30
C ILE A 462 -13.65 6.15 18.04
N GLN A 463 -13.06 5.12 18.64
CA GLN A 463 -11.65 4.79 18.44
C GLN A 463 -11.40 4.15 17.07
N MET A 464 -12.37 3.44 16.48
CA MET A 464 -12.22 2.75 15.19
C MET A 464 -11.69 3.68 14.08
N PRO A 465 -12.25 4.90 13.85
CA PRO A 465 -11.69 5.86 12.90
C PRO A 465 -10.20 6.15 13.10
N ILE A 466 -9.81 6.41 14.35
CA ILE A 466 -8.43 6.72 14.72
C ILE A 466 -7.52 5.50 14.56
N LEU A 467 -8.03 4.32 14.92
CA LEU A 467 -7.32 3.06 14.82
C LEU A 467 -6.98 2.75 13.36
N PHE A 468 -7.96 2.81 12.47
CA PHE A 468 -7.76 2.58 11.04
C PHE A 468 -6.89 3.66 10.39
N ALA A 469 -7.04 4.92 10.80
CA ALA A 469 -6.21 6.01 10.34
C ALA A 469 -4.73 5.70 10.61
N VAL A 470 -4.39 5.40 11.87
CA VAL A 470 -3.03 5.07 12.29
C VAL A 470 -2.51 3.77 11.67
N PHE A 471 -3.38 2.75 11.53
CA PHE A 471 -3.04 1.47 10.86
C PHE A 471 -2.64 1.66 9.39
N ARG A 472 -3.19 2.68 8.71
CA ARG A 472 -2.80 3.02 7.33
C ARG A 472 -1.64 4.00 7.27
N TYR A 473 -1.56 4.92 8.21
CA TYR A 473 -0.55 5.97 8.22
C TYR A 473 0.85 5.43 8.45
N PHE A 474 1.08 4.63 9.50
CA PHE A 474 2.44 4.23 9.85
C PHE A 474 3.14 3.33 8.81
N PRO A 475 2.49 2.28 8.27
CA PRO A 475 3.15 1.44 7.27
C PRO A 475 3.44 2.15 5.94
N SER A 476 2.73 3.25 5.64
CA SER A 476 2.92 4.05 4.42
C SER A 476 3.75 5.31 4.64
N SER A 477 4.20 5.57 5.87
CA SER A 477 4.94 6.79 6.20
C SER A 477 6.41 6.63 5.84
N LEU A 478 6.83 7.31 4.78
CA LEU A 478 8.22 7.40 4.36
C LEU A 478 9.14 7.94 5.46
N ASP A 479 8.62 8.84 6.31
CA ASP A 479 9.35 9.43 7.43
C ASP A 479 9.83 8.41 8.47
N LEU A 480 9.13 7.28 8.63
CA LEU A 480 9.49 6.24 9.58
C LEU A 480 10.48 5.22 9.03
N ARG A 481 10.70 5.25 7.72
CA ARG A 481 11.59 4.31 7.03
C ARG A 481 13.01 4.46 7.53
N HIS A 482 13.61 3.35 7.95
CA HIS A 482 14.98 3.28 8.46
C HIS A 482 15.21 4.16 9.71
N GLN A 483 14.15 4.44 10.47
CA GLN A 483 14.25 5.17 11.73
C GLN A 483 14.21 4.19 12.90
N GLY A 484 15.31 4.08 13.64
CA GLY A 484 15.41 3.21 14.80
C GLY A 484 14.81 3.81 16.08
N PHE A 485 14.36 2.93 16.98
CA PHE A 485 13.96 3.30 18.34
C PHE A 485 14.04 2.11 19.30
N LEU A 486 14.71 2.30 20.44
CA LEU A 486 14.98 1.25 21.43
C LEU A 486 15.71 0.05 20.79
N TRP A 487 15.04 -1.10 20.67
CA TRP A 487 15.57 -2.31 20.02
C TRP A 487 15.12 -2.46 18.57
N ALA A 488 14.15 -1.66 18.10
CA ALA A 488 13.73 -1.70 16.71
C ALA A 488 14.69 -0.87 15.86
N GLU A 489 15.27 -1.49 14.84
CA GLU A 489 16.17 -0.83 13.90
C GLU A 489 15.41 0.06 12.90
N ASP A 490 14.15 -0.29 12.62
CA ASP A 490 13.31 0.41 11.66
C ASP A 490 11.84 0.38 12.11
N LEU A 491 11.26 1.57 12.33
CA LEU A 491 9.87 1.75 12.76
C LEU A 491 8.86 1.45 11.65
N SER A 492 9.26 1.45 10.39
CA SER A 492 8.38 1.19 9.23
C SER A 492 8.23 -0.29 8.88
N SER A 493 9.14 -1.13 9.38
CA SER A 493 9.11 -2.60 9.28
C SER A 493 8.96 -3.23 10.67
N PHE A 494 8.86 -4.57 10.72
CA PHE A 494 8.76 -5.31 11.97
C PHE A 494 10.07 -5.29 12.76
N ASP A 495 9.96 -5.33 14.08
CA ASP A 495 11.10 -5.56 14.97
C ASP A 495 11.35 -7.07 15.13
N SER A 496 12.61 -7.49 15.23
CA SER A 496 12.96 -8.88 15.58
C SER A 496 13.98 -8.87 16.71
N ILE A 497 13.67 -9.60 17.79
CA ILE A 497 14.65 -9.90 18.86
C ILE A 497 15.20 -11.32 18.74
N LEU A 498 14.46 -12.21 18.07
CA LEU A 498 14.82 -13.61 17.91
C LEU A 498 14.29 -14.11 16.57
N ASP A 499 15.20 -14.57 15.72
CA ASP A 499 14.87 -15.30 14.50
C ASP A 499 14.80 -16.81 14.82
N LEU A 500 13.71 -17.45 14.42
CA LEU A 500 13.41 -18.84 14.76
C LEU A 500 14.16 -19.84 13.87
N GLY A 501 14.65 -19.41 12.71
CA GLY A 501 15.30 -20.27 11.71
C GLY A 501 14.34 -21.19 10.95
N PHE A 502 13.04 -21.08 11.22
CA PHE A 502 11.95 -21.74 10.48
C PHE A 502 10.71 -20.84 10.51
N SER A 503 9.91 -20.87 9.45
CA SER A 503 8.68 -20.10 9.36
C SER A 503 7.51 -20.88 9.99
N ILE A 504 6.81 -20.24 10.94
CA ILE A 504 5.56 -20.75 11.49
C ILE A 504 4.40 -20.16 10.67
N PRO A 505 3.48 -20.98 10.14
CA PRO A 505 2.32 -20.49 9.40
C PRO A 505 1.54 -19.44 10.20
N PHE A 506 1.23 -18.30 9.57
CA PHE A 506 0.49 -17.16 10.14
C PHE A 506 1.20 -16.38 11.26
N TYR A 507 2.43 -16.75 11.62
CA TYR A 507 3.22 -16.04 12.62
C TYR A 507 4.46 -15.40 11.99
N GLY A 508 5.07 -16.09 11.03
CA GLY A 508 6.34 -15.70 10.45
C GLY A 508 7.50 -16.49 11.06
N ASP A 509 8.71 -16.01 10.80
CA ASP A 509 10.00 -16.64 11.13
C ASP A 509 10.74 -15.96 12.28
N HIS A 510 10.17 -14.91 12.88
CA HIS A 510 10.80 -14.10 13.92
C HIS A 510 9.86 -13.79 15.08
N ILE A 511 10.38 -13.19 16.15
CA ILE A 511 9.60 -12.72 17.29
C ILE A 511 9.73 -11.20 17.43
N SER A 512 8.59 -10.51 17.31
CA SER A 512 8.50 -9.05 17.45
C SER A 512 8.19 -8.64 18.89
N LEU A 513 9.14 -8.00 19.57
CA LEU A 513 9.01 -7.65 21.00
C LEU A 513 7.99 -6.52 21.22
N PHE A 514 7.89 -5.53 20.33
CA PHE A 514 6.83 -4.51 20.44
C PHE A 514 5.45 -5.14 20.33
N THR A 515 5.28 -6.13 19.44
CA THR A 515 4.02 -6.87 19.30
C THR A 515 3.69 -7.69 20.56
N LEU A 516 4.67 -8.34 21.18
CA LEU A 516 4.49 -9.03 22.48
C LEU A 516 4.11 -8.07 23.61
N LEU A 517 4.79 -6.92 23.71
CA LEU A 517 4.49 -5.91 24.73
C LEU A 517 3.12 -5.26 24.50
N MET A 518 2.75 -5.02 23.24
CA MET A 518 1.41 -4.57 22.86
C MET A 518 0.36 -5.59 23.30
N ALA A 519 0.56 -6.87 23.02
CA ALA A 519 -0.37 -7.93 23.42
C ALA A 519 -0.47 -8.05 24.95
N ALA A 520 0.67 -8.02 25.65
CA ALA A 520 0.73 -8.06 27.11
C ALA A 520 0.02 -6.85 27.74
N SER A 521 0.25 -5.64 27.23
CA SER A 521 -0.44 -4.43 27.69
C SER A 521 -1.94 -4.48 27.39
N THR A 522 -2.35 -5.00 26.24
CA THR A 522 -3.77 -5.19 25.90
C THR A 522 -4.43 -6.20 26.85
N LEU A 523 -3.73 -7.29 27.16
CA LEU A 523 -4.20 -8.30 28.11
C LEU A 523 -4.34 -7.72 29.52
N PHE A 524 -3.34 -6.99 30.01
CA PHE A 524 -3.40 -6.34 31.31
C PHE A 524 -4.51 -5.29 31.39
N TYR A 525 -4.67 -4.48 30.33
CA TYR A 525 -5.76 -3.51 30.22
C TYR A 525 -7.13 -4.22 30.25
N THR A 526 -7.23 -5.35 29.54
CA THR A 526 -8.43 -6.19 29.53
C THR A 526 -8.73 -6.77 30.91
N LEU A 527 -7.71 -7.27 31.62
CA LEU A 527 -7.84 -7.81 32.98
C LEU A 527 -8.34 -6.74 33.96
N MET A 528 -7.79 -5.53 33.92
CA MET A 528 -8.24 -4.38 34.73
C MET A 528 -9.70 -4.01 34.46
N ASN A 529 -10.16 -4.17 33.21
CA ASN A 529 -11.50 -3.79 32.76
C ASN A 529 -12.54 -4.91 32.76
N SER A 530 -12.11 -6.17 32.82
CA SER A 530 -12.96 -7.36 32.69
C SER A 530 -14.13 -7.38 33.68
N ASN A 531 -13.94 -6.77 34.85
CA ASN A 531 -14.97 -6.67 35.88
C ASN A 531 -16.06 -5.63 35.58
N GLN A 532 -15.76 -4.65 34.71
CA GLN A 532 -16.64 -3.55 34.30
C GLN A 532 -17.30 -3.81 32.93
N MET A 533 -16.63 -4.54 32.03
CA MET A 533 -17.01 -4.67 30.62
C MET A 533 -17.80 -5.94 30.26
N THR A 534 -18.26 -6.74 31.21
CA THR A 534 -19.14 -7.88 30.89
C THR A 534 -20.62 -7.52 31.01
N PRO A 535 -21.35 -7.36 29.88
CA PRO A 535 -22.80 -7.53 29.89
C PRO A 535 -23.14 -8.91 30.44
N ALA A 536 -24.30 -9.02 31.10
CA ALA A 536 -24.85 -10.31 31.46
C ALA A 536 -24.95 -11.18 30.18
N ALA A 537 -24.34 -12.37 30.20
CA ALA A 537 -24.38 -13.30 29.09
C ALA A 537 -25.84 -13.53 28.64
N GLN A 538 -26.15 -13.14 27.40
CA GLN A 538 -27.41 -13.51 26.77
C GLN A 538 -27.31 -14.97 26.30
N PRO A 539 -28.37 -15.78 26.44
CA PRO A 539 -28.40 -17.13 25.90
C PRO A 539 -28.12 -17.10 24.39
N GLY A 540 -27.09 -17.82 23.94
CA GLY A 540 -26.72 -17.93 22.52
C GLY A 540 -25.57 -17.03 22.04
N MET A 541 -25.05 -16.10 22.87
CA MET A 541 -23.81 -15.39 22.53
C MET A 541 -22.58 -16.09 23.15
N PRO A 542 -21.46 -16.22 22.41
CA PRO A 542 -20.22 -16.76 22.96
C PRO A 542 -19.75 -15.96 24.16
N ASN A 543 -19.04 -16.61 25.08
CA ASN A 543 -18.55 -15.97 26.30
C ASN A 543 -17.58 -14.83 25.93
N MET A 544 -18.06 -13.59 25.98
CA MET A 544 -17.29 -12.40 25.60
C MET A 544 -15.98 -12.28 26.38
N LYS A 545 -15.89 -12.81 27.62
CA LYS A 545 -14.62 -12.84 28.36
C LYS A 545 -13.55 -13.67 27.65
N VAL A 546 -13.94 -14.81 27.09
CA VAL A 546 -13.02 -15.71 26.38
C VAL A 546 -12.49 -15.02 25.13
N ILE A 547 -13.38 -14.38 24.36
CA ILE A 547 -12.99 -13.61 23.17
C ILE A 547 -12.04 -12.45 23.55
N MET A 548 -12.35 -11.71 24.63
CA MET A 548 -11.50 -10.61 25.10
C MET A 548 -10.11 -11.06 25.55
N TYR A 549 -9.95 -12.26 26.13
CA TYR A 549 -8.64 -12.79 26.51
C TYR A 549 -7.90 -13.47 25.36
N MET A 550 -8.61 -14.01 24.38
CA MET A 550 -8.03 -14.61 23.18
C MET A 550 -7.54 -13.54 22.19
N PHE A 551 -8.22 -12.39 22.12
CA PHE A 551 -7.91 -11.32 21.16
C PHE A 551 -6.46 -10.81 21.22
N PRO A 552 -5.87 -10.51 22.40
CA PRO A 552 -4.45 -10.14 22.48
C PRO A 552 -3.50 -11.23 21.96
N ILE A 553 -3.84 -12.51 22.17
CA ILE A 553 -3.04 -13.63 21.70
C ILE A 553 -3.12 -13.73 20.16
N MET A 554 -4.32 -13.60 19.60
CA MET A 554 -4.53 -13.57 18.15
C MET A 554 -3.79 -12.38 17.50
N MET A 555 -3.74 -11.24 18.18
CA MET A 555 -3.00 -10.06 17.71
C MET A 555 -1.50 -10.29 17.61
N ILE A 556 -0.92 -11.19 18.41
CA ILE A 556 0.50 -11.55 18.28
C ILE A 556 0.78 -12.14 16.89
N PHE A 557 -0.06 -13.08 16.44
CA PHE A 557 0.08 -13.70 15.12
C PHE A 557 -0.15 -12.69 13.99
N PHE A 558 -1.15 -11.82 14.13
CA PHE A 558 -1.46 -10.85 13.07
C PHE A 558 -0.45 -9.70 12.96
N PHE A 559 0.08 -9.19 14.08
CA PHE A 559 0.96 -8.02 14.09
C PHE A 559 2.46 -8.33 14.06
N ASN A 560 2.86 -9.61 14.06
CA ASN A 560 4.28 -9.97 14.10
C ASN A 560 5.02 -9.42 12.86
N GLU A 561 4.45 -9.58 11.67
CA GLU A 561 5.01 -9.10 10.39
C GLU A 561 4.68 -7.63 10.08
N TYR A 562 3.96 -6.91 10.95
CA TYR A 562 3.58 -5.51 10.73
C TYR A 562 4.64 -4.53 11.26
N SER A 563 4.55 -3.27 10.81
CA SER A 563 5.35 -2.15 11.30
C SER A 563 5.42 -2.10 12.84
N SER A 564 6.65 -2.07 13.36
CA SER A 564 6.95 -1.97 14.78
C SER A 564 6.48 -0.64 15.37
N GLY A 565 6.51 0.45 14.58
CA GLY A 565 5.95 1.76 14.97
C GLY A 565 4.45 1.71 15.25
N LEU A 566 3.71 0.89 14.49
CA LEU A 566 2.28 0.66 14.75
C LEU A 566 2.07 -0.11 16.07
N SER A 567 2.80 -1.20 16.30
CA SER A 567 2.74 -1.95 17.57
C SER A 567 3.16 -1.09 18.78
N TYR A 568 4.18 -0.25 18.62
CA TYR A 568 4.62 0.70 19.64
C TYR A 568 3.56 1.77 19.96
N TYR A 569 2.87 2.30 18.96
CA TYR A 569 1.74 3.21 19.16
C TYR A 569 0.63 2.57 20.02
N TYR A 570 0.27 1.31 19.73
CA TYR A 570 -0.73 0.61 20.53
C TYR A 570 -0.27 0.36 21.96
N LEU A 571 1.00 -0.03 22.16
CA LEU A 571 1.59 -0.16 23.49
C LEU A 571 1.46 1.15 24.29
N CYS A 572 1.91 2.27 23.71
CA CYS A 572 1.80 3.59 24.34
C CYS A 572 0.34 3.95 24.64
N GLY A 573 -0.56 3.66 23.69
CA GLY A 573 -1.99 3.93 23.82
C GLY A 573 -2.66 3.12 24.93
N ASN A 574 -2.27 1.86 25.10
CA ASN A 574 -2.74 0.99 26.17
C ASN A 574 -2.23 1.46 27.53
N LEU A 575 -0.95 1.80 27.65
CA LEU A 575 -0.37 2.34 28.88
C LEU A 575 -1.05 3.66 29.28
N MET A 576 -1.30 4.55 28.32
CA MET A 576 -2.03 5.80 28.56
C MET A 576 -3.47 5.54 28.99
N ASN A 577 -4.16 4.59 28.34
CA ASN A 577 -5.52 4.19 28.76
C ASN A 577 -5.53 3.68 30.21
N MET A 578 -4.55 2.88 30.63
CA MET A 578 -4.41 2.43 32.02
C MET A 578 -4.15 3.59 32.97
N GLY A 579 -3.28 4.52 32.60
CA GLY A 579 -2.98 5.73 33.39
C GLY A 579 -4.21 6.61 33.58
N ILE A 580 -4.92 6.92 32.49
CA ILE A 580 -6.19 7.67 32.52
C ILE A 580 -7.20 6.94 33.41
N MET A 581 -7.36 5.62 33.24
CA MET A 581 -8.29 4.82 34.03
C MET A 581 -7.97 4.86 35.52
N TRP A 582 -6.71 4.66 35.88
CA TRP A 582 -6.24 4.73 37.24
C TRP A 582 -6.50 6.11 37.84
N GLY A 583 -6.19 7.18 37.10
CA GLY A 583 -6.46 8.56 37.51
C GLY A 583 -7.94 8.83 37.74
N ILE A 584 -8.80 8.44 36.80
CA ILE A 584 -10.26 8.63 36.94
C ILE A 584 -10.79 7.83 38.14
N LYS A 585 -10.36 6.58 38.32
CA LYS A 585 -10.78 5.74 39.46
C LYS A 585 -10.37 6.35 40.79
N LYS A 586 -9.15 6.89 40.88
CA LYS A 586 -8.59 7.42 42.13
C LYS A 586 -9.16 8.79 42.49
N TYR A 587 -9.35 9.67 41.51
CA TYR A 587 -9.67 11.08 41.77
C TYR A 587 -11.09 11.51 41.40
N MET A 588 -11.80 10.79 40.51
CA MET A 588 -13.08 11.26 39.96
C MET A 588 -14.27 10.32 40.21
N VAL A 589 -14.04 9.05 40.58
CA VAL A 589 -15.11 8.08 40.83
C VAL A 589 -15.31 7.87 42.32
N ASP A 590 -16.44 8.37 42.81
CA ASP A 590 -16.97 8.13 44.14
C ASP A 590 -18.17 7.17 44.00
N GLU A 591 -17.96 5.89 44.37
CA GLU A 591 -18.98 4.84 44.20
C GLU A 591 -20.25 5.14 45.02
N ASP A 592 -20.14 5.82 46.16
CA ASP A 592 -21.28 6.15 47.02
C ASP A 592 -22.12 7.27 46.42
N LYS A 593 -21.49 8.31 45.88
CA LYS A 593 -22.21 9.34 45.10
C LYS A 593 -22.91 8.74 43.88
N ILE A 594 -22.31 7.74 43.22
CA ILE A 594 -22.93 7.05 42.09
C ILE A 594 -24.15 6.23 42.55
N ARG A 595 -24.05 5.48 43.66
CA ARG A 595 -25.18 4.73 44.25
C ARG A 595 -26.34 5.66 44.62
N LEU A 596 -26.06 6.74 45.35
CA LEU A 596 -27.06 7.75 45.73
C LEU A 596 -27.78 8.33 44.52
N LYS A 597 -27.06 8.60 43.43
CA LYS A 597 -27.63 9.13 42.17
C LYS A 597 -28.51 8.09 41.45
N ILE A 598 -28.14 6.81 41.51
CA ILE A 598 -28.94 5.71 40.95
C ILE A 598 -30.22 5.52 41.77
N GLU A 599 -30.13 5.56 43.10
CA GLU A 599 -31.28 5.44 43.99
C GLU A 599 -32.25 6.62 43.87
N THR A 600 -31.74 7.85 43.76
CA THR A 600 -32.59 9.01 43.47
C THR A 600 -33.24 8.91 42.09
N ASN A 601 -32.53 8.40 41.09
CA ASN A 601 -33.13 8.18 39.76
C ASN A 601 -34.23 7.11 39.79
N LYS A 602 -34.07 6.03 40.58
CA LYS A 602 -35.14 5.05 40.79
C LYS A 602 -36.39 5.65 41.44
N LYS A 603 -36.22 6.65 42.31
CA LYS A 603 -37.32 7.36 43.00
C LYS A 603 -38.01 8.41 42.12
N LYS A 604 -37.43 8.80 40.98
CA LYS A 604 -38.04 9.79 40.07
C LYS A 604 -39.21 9.17 39.28
N PRO A 605 -40.32 9.91 39.06
CA PRO A 605 -41.44 9.41 38.29
C PRO A 605 -41.04 9.11 36.85
N LYS A 606 -41.54 7.98 36.31
CA LYS A 606 -41.22 7.48 34.97
C LYS A 606 -41.66 8.48 33.89
N LYS A 607 -40.77 9.33 33.37
CA LYS A 607 -41.03 10.06 32.13
C LYS A 607 -40.98 9.08 30.96
N LYS A 608 -42.14 8.76 30.36
CA LYS A 608 -42.23 7.95 29.14
C LYS A 608 -41.49 8.66 28.01
N SER A 609 -40.67 7.92 27.25
CA SER A 609 -40.03 8.45 26.04
C SER A 609 -41.07 8.79 24.98
N LYS A 610 -40.84 9.85 24.18
CA LYS A 610 -41.73 10.25 23.05
C LYS A 610 -42.00 9.08 22.08
N PHE A 611 -41.00 8.21 21.88
CA PHE A 611 -41.16 7.01 21.05
C PHE A 611 -42.09 5.96 21.69
N GLN A 612 -42.01 5.78 23.01
CA GLN A 612 -42.89 4.85 23.74
C GLN A 612 -44.34 5.34 23.75
N GLN A 613 -44.56 6.65 23.91
CA GLN A 613 -45.89 7.25 23.80
C GLN A 613 -46.49 7.01 22.41
N LYS A 614 -45.69 7.20 21.36
CA LYS A 614 -46.10 6.98 19.96
C LYS A 614 -46.41 5.51 19.67
N MET A 615 -45.63 4.57 20.19
CA MET A 615 -45.89 3.13 20.07
C MET A 615 -47.15 2.68 20.83
N GLU A 616 -47.41 3.25 22.02
CA GLU A 616 -48.65 3.01 22.78
C GLU A 616 -49.88 3.59 22.06
N GLU A 617 -49.74 4.76 21.43
CA GLU A 617 -50.78 5.36 20.59
C GLU A 617 -51.10 4.48 19.40
N ILE A 618 -50.08 3.98 18.68
CA ILE A 618 -50.25 3.07 17.55
C ILE A 618 -50.91 1.76 18.02
N ALA A 619 -50.49 1.19 19.15
CA ALA A 619 -51.10 -0.02 19.71
C ALA A 619 -52.56 0.20 20.15
N ARG A 620 -52.88 1.34 20.78
CA ARG A 620 -54.26 1.73 21.10
C ARG A 620 -55.11 1.93 19.85
N GLN A 621 -54.56 2.52 18.80
CA GLN A 621 -55.25 2.69 17.51
C GLN A 621 -55.51 1.34 16.83
N GLN A 622 -54.57 0.39 16.92
CA GLN A 622 -54.76 -0.98 16.40
C GLN A 622 -55.78 -1.79 17.20
N GLN A 623 -55.82 -1.64 18.54
CA GLN A 623 -56.86 -2.27 19.38
C GLN A 623 -58.25 -1.70 19.10
N LYS A 624 -58.37 -0.37 18.89
CA LYS A 624 -59.62 0.29 18.48
C LYS A 624 -60.09 -0.07 17.06
N ARG A 625 -59.23 -0.67 16.23
CA ARG A 625 -59.58 -1.16 14.88
C ARG A 625 -59.96 -2.65 14.88
N ARG A 626 -59.77 -3.36 15.98
CA ARG A 626 -59.99 -4.82 16.12
C ARG A 626 -61.17 -5.19 17.03
N GLY A 627 -61.74 -4.24 17.74
CA GLY A 627 -63.06 -4.34 18.38
C GLY A 627 -63.98 -3.35 17.71
#